data_AF-A0A8I0F9X4-F1
#
_entry.id   AF-A0A8I0F9X4-F1
#
_cell.length_a   1.000
_cell.length_b   1.000
_cell.length_c   1.000
_cell.angle_alpha   90.00
_cell.angle_beta   90.00
_cell.angle_gamma   90.00
#
_symmetry.space_group_name_H-M   'P 1'
#
loop_
_entity.id
_entity.type
_entity.pdbx_description
1 polymer ?
#
loop_
_entity_poly.entity_id
_entity_poly.type
_entity_poly.pdbx_seq_one_letter_code
_entity_poly.pdbx_strand_id
1 'polypeptide(L)'
;MKSNQIKSNQIKSNHIENLKVISVNKFIFLSLISFGLYPIWWMFKAWRFFLIKDKLNIMPAARAIFSIFFLYSLFNRIKTYAKEQGYINDFSSGWMYLGYLITSLLVRLPDPYWLISLCSIIFLIPAFKALNYAQKQIETTIKQEKFNTPQIILIIIGSIMWLLILFSFVILFLYK
;
A
#
# COMPACT_ATOMS: atom_id res chain seq x y z
N MET A 1 -37.23 -5.01 -2.70
CA MET A 1 -36.85 -3.57 -2.76
C MET A 1 -35.78 -3.17 -1.74
N LYS A 2 -35.92 -3.48 -0.43
CA LYS A 2 -34.90 -3.18 0.60
C LYS A 2 -33.49 -3.75 0.32
N SER A 3 -33.38 -4.97 -0.21
CA SER A 3 -32.08 -5.61 -0.50
C SER A 3 -31.28 -4.92 -1.62
N ASN A 4 -31.94 -4.40 -2.65
CA ASN A 4 -31.30 -3.67 -3.75
C ASN A 4 -30.84 -2.27 -3.33
N GLN A 5 -31.56 -1.62 -2.40
CA GLN A 5 -31.13 -0.35 -1.80
C GLN A 5 -29.95 -0.53 -0.82
N ILE A 6 -29.90 -1.65 -0.08
CA ILE A 6 -28.75 -1.97 0.77
C ILE A 6 -27.52 -2.28 -0.10
N LYS A 7 -27.67 -3.06 -1.17
CA LYS A 7 -26.58 -3.32 -2.13
C LYS A 7 -26.10 -2.03 -2.81
N SER A 8 -26.99 -1.16 -3.26
CA SER A 8 -26.59 0.11 -3.92
C SER A 8 -25.94 1.09 -2.94
N ASN A 9 -26.41 1.16 -1.69
CA ASN A 9 -25.79 1.98 -0.63
C ASN A 9 -24.46 1.41 -0.16
N GLN A 10 -24.31 0.09 -0.07
CA GLN A 10 -23.02 -0.55 0.18
C GLN A 10 -22.06 -0.31 -0.98
N ILE A 11 -22.50 -0.39 -2.24
CA ILE A 11 -21.67 -0.08 -3.42
C ILE A 11 -21.24 1.40 -3.38
N LYS A 12 -22.15 2.35 -3.15
CA LYS A 12 -21.82 3.78 -3.00
C LYS A 12 -20.89 4.09 -1.82
N SER A 13 -21.16 3.55 -0.63
CA SER A 13 -20.29 3.66 0.55
C SER A 13 -18.89 3.09 0.28
N ASN A 14 -18.83 1.93 -0.37
CA ASN A 14 -17.59 1.29 -0.79
C ASN A 14 -16.82 2.10 -1.84
N HIS A 15 -17.51 2.80 -2.74
CA HIS A 15 -16.90 3.74 -3.69
C HIS A 15 -16.26 4.93 -2.97
N ILE A 16 -16.96 5.54 -1.99
CA ILE A 16 -16.47 6.70 -1.23
C ILE A 16 -15.28 6.31 -0.32
N GLU A 17 -15.29 5.13 0.28
CA GLU A 17 -14.11 4.62 0.99
C GLU A 17 -12.90 4.34 0.08
N ASN A 18 -13.13 4.12 -1.22
CA ASN A 18 -12.07 3.78 -2.18
C ASN A 18 -11.25 4.99 -2.65
N LEU A 19 -11.75 6.20 -2.40
CA LEU A 19 -11.14 7.44 -2.88
C LEU A 19 -10.52 8.26 -1.74
N LYS A 20 -10.25 7.63 -0.59
CA LYS A 20 -9.49 8.28 0.49
C LYS A 20 -8.01 8.28 0.13
N VAL A 21 -7.49 9.45 -0.24
CA VAL A 21 -6.07 9.63 -0.53
C VAL A 21 -5.32 10.06 0.73
N ILE A 22 -4.16 9.43 0.99
CA ILE A 22 -3.27 9.77 2.11
C ILE A 22 -1.97 10.40 1.58
N SER A 23 -1.27 11.17 2.41
CA SER A 23 0.03 11.73 2.03
C SER A 23 1.11 10.64 1.90
N VAL A 24 2.17 10.94 1.13
CA VAL A 24 3.32 10.03 0.96
C VAL A 24 4.00 9.76 2.30
N ASN A 25 4.18 10.78 3.14
CA ASN A 25 4.80 10.64 4.46
C ASN A 25 3.98 9.68 5.35
N LYS A 26 2.65 9.77 5.29
CA LYS A 26 1.75 8.87 6.03
C LYS A 26 1.83 7.45 5.50
N PHE A 27 1.95 7.26 4.19
CA PHE A 27 2.16 5.95 3.58
C PHE A 27 3.48 5.32 4.02
N ILE A 28 4.59 6.07 3.98
CA ILE A 28 5.91 5.61 4.44
C ILE A 28 5.86 5.24 5.92
N PHE A 29 5.35 6.14 6.77
CA PHE A 29 5.22 5.90 8.21
C PHE A 29 4.41 4.64 8.50
N LEU A 30 3.22 4.49 7.90
CA LEU A 30 2.38 3.31 8.10
C LEU A 30 3.04 2.03 7.57
N SER A 31 3.88 2.12 6.54
CA SER A 31 4.60 0.96 6.00
C SER A 31 5.72 0.50 6.94
N LEU A 32 6.46 1.43 7.52
CA LEU A 32 7.54 1.12 8.47
C LEU A 32 6.98 0.63 9.80
N ILE A 33 5.97 1.29 10.36
CA ILE A 33 5.40 0.89 11.66
C ILE A 33 4.75 -0.49 11.61
N SER A 34 4.28 -0.91 10.42
CA SER A 34 3.59 -2.20 10.22
C SER A 34 4.46 -3.29 9.61
N PHE A 35 5.79 -3.12 9.56
CA PHE A 35 6.72 -4.11 9.00
C PHE A 35 6.39 -4.53 7.55
N GLY A 36 5.92 -3.59 6.73
CA GLY A 36 5.57 -3.87 5.33
C GLY A 36 4.16 -4.44 5.11
N LEU A 37 3.34 -4.60 6.15
CA LEU A 37 1.94 -5.05 6.01
C LEU A 37 1.03 -3.97 5.38
N TYR A 38 1.24 -2.70 5.73
CA TYR A 38 0.42 -1.61 5.16
C TYR A 38 0.52 -1.48 3.63
N PRO A 39 1.70 -1.64 3.00
CA PRO A 39 1.82 -1.81 1.55
C PRO A 39 0.89 -2.85 0.94
N ILE A 40 0.72 -4.00 1.60
CA ILE A 40 -0.19 -5.06 1.14
C ILE A 40 -1.63 -4.56 1.16
N TRP A 41 -2.03 -3.89 2.24
CA TRP A 41 -3.34 -3.25 2.33
C TRP A 41 -3.55 -2.19 1.22
N TRP A 42 -2.53 -1.38 0.94
CA TRP A 42 -2.57 -0.41 -0.15
C TRP A 42 -2.71 -1.09 -1.52
N MET A 43 -1.95 -2.17 -1.79
CA MET A 43 -2.07 -2.94 -3.03
C MET A 43 -3.49 -3.51 -3.21
N PHE A 44 -4.11 -4.00 -2.15
CA PHE A 44 -5.51 -4.43 -2.16
C PHE A 44 -6.43 -3.29 -2.57
N LYS A 45 -6.27 -2.10 -1.97
CA LYS A 45 -7.07 -0.91 -2.31
C LYS A 45 -6.86 -0.48 -3.77
N ALA A 46 -5.62 -0.48 -4.25
CA ALA A 46 -5.30 -0.16 -5.64
C ALA A 46 -5.95 -1.15 -6.62
N TRP A 47 -5.85 -2.46 -6.36
CA TRP A 47 -6.53 -3.47 -7.18
C TRP A 47 -8.05 -3.35 -7.13
N ARG A 48 -8.61 -3.04 -5.96
CA ARG A 48 -10.05 -2.82 -5.79
C ARG A 48 -10.52 -1.59 -6.57
N PHE A 49 -9.73 -0.53 -6.61
CA PHE A 49 -10.01 0.65 -7.43
C PHE A 49 -10.13 0.26 -8.91
N PHE A 50 -9.16 -0.47 -9.47
CA PHE A 50 -9.22 -0.91 -10.87
C PHE A 50 -10.30 -1.96 -11.14
N LEU A 51 -10.62 -2.84 -10.19
CA LEU A 51 -11.75 -3.76 -10.29
C LEU A 51 -13.05 -3.01 -10.58
N ILE A 52 -13.27 -1.92 -9.85
CA ILE A 52 -14.48 -1.11 -9.94
C ILE A 52 -14.44 -0.21 -11.19
N LYS A 53 -13.35 0.51 -11.40
CA LYS A 53 -13.16 1.44 -12.54
C LYS A 53 -13.28 0.71 -13.87
N ASP A 54 -12.54 -0.39 -14.04
CA ASP A 54 -12.42 -1.10 -15.31
C ASP A 54 -13.36 -2.32 -15.40
N LYS A 55 -14.26 -2.49 -14.41
CA LYS A 55 -15.21 -3.63 -14.30
C LYS A 55 -14.54 -5.00 -14.47
N LEU A 56 -13.36 -5.17 -13.88
CA LEU A 56 -12.57 -6.39 -14.02
C LEU A 56 -13.17 -7.53 -13.18
N ASN A 57 -13.12 -8.76 -13.70
CA ASN A 57 -13.41 -9.95 -12.92
C ASN A 57 -12.12 -10.48 -12.26
N ILE A 58 -11.70 -9.84 -11.18
CA ILE A 58 -10.48 -10.19 -10.44
C ILE A 58 -10.74 -10.26 -8.94
N MET A 59 -9.83 -10.90 -8.20
CA MET A 59 -9.86 -10.93 -6.73
C MET A 59 -8.75 -10.04 -6.15
N PRO A 60 -9.04 -8.80 -5.70
CA PRO A 60 -8.01 -7.84 -5.26
C PRO A 60 -7.17 -8.33 -4.08
N ALA A 61 -7.80 -9.02 -3.13
CA ALA A 61 -7.11 -9.52 -1.93
C ALA A 61 -6.05 -10.55 -2.29
N ALA A 62 -6.38 -11.51 -3.15
CA ALA A 62 -5.43 -12.50 -3.64
C ALA A 62 -4.26 -11.84 -4.38
N ARG A 63 -4.53 -10.85 -5.25
CA ARG A 63 -3.46 -10.13 -5.96
C ARG A 63 -2.55 -9.30 -5.06
N ALA A 64 -3.06 -8.83 -3.92
CA ALA A 64 -2.27 -8.12 -2.92
C ALA A 64 -1.38 -9.07 -2.10
N ILE A 65 -1.91 -10.22 -1.67
CA ILE A 65 -1.16 -11.24 -0.94
C ILE A 65 -0.09 -11.86 -1.84
N PHE A 66 -0.45 -12.19 -3.08
CA PHE A 66 0.47 -12.72 -4.09
C PHE A 66 1.09 -11.59 -4.94
N SER A 67 1.47 -10.48 -4.28
CA SER A 67 2.00 -9.29 -4.95
C SER A 67 3.19 -9.59 -5.85
N ILE A 68 3.99 -10.61 -5.53
CA ILE A 68 5.13 -11.04 -6.35
C ILE A 68 4.74 -11.29 -7.82
N PHE A 69 3.57 -11.85 -8.10
CA PHE A 69 3.13 -12.10 -9.49
C PHE A 69 2.42 -10.89 -10.11
N PHE A 70 1.74 -10.08 -9.30
CA PHE A 70 0.79 -9.08 -9.79
C PHE A 70 1.31 -7.65 -9.71
N LEU A 71 2.37 -7.37 -8.96
CA LEU A 71 2.83 -6.00 -8.70
C LEU A 71 3.31 -5.29 -9.96
N TYR A 72 4.03 -5.99 -10.84
CA TYR A 72 4.42 -5.43 -12.14
C TYR A 72 3.20 -5.00 -12.96
N SER A 73 2.17 -5.85 -13.03
CA SER A 73 0.91 -5.54 -13.72
C SER A 73 0.19 -4.35 -13.07
N LEU A 74 0.19 -4.28 -11.74
CA LEU A 74 -0.38 -3.15 -11.00
C LEU A 74 0.33 -1.84 -11.34
N PHE A 75 1.67 -1.84 -11.35
CA PHE A 75 2.47 -0.68 -11.70
C PHE A 75 2.19 -0.17 -13.11
N ASN A 76 2.11 -1.06 -14.10
CA ASN A 76 1.75 -0.68 -15.46
C ASN A 76 0.36 -0.06 -15.52
N ARG A 77 -0.63 -0.66 -14.85
CA ARG A 77 -2.00 -0.15 -14.85
C ARG A 77 -2.10 1.22 -14.17
N ILE A 78 -1.39 1.42 -13.06
CA ILE A 78 -1.26 2.73 -12.39
C ILE A 78 -0.59 3.74 -13.31
N LYS A 79 0.52 3.38 -13.93
CA LYS A 79 1.28 4.26 -14.83
C LYS A 79 0.42 4.74 -16.00
N THR A 80 -0.24 3.82 -16.71
CA THR A 80 -1.13 4.14 -17.83
C THR A 80 -2.26 5.06 -17.36
N TYR A 81 -2.94 4.69 -16.29
CA TYR A 81 -4.06 5.50 -15.79
C TYR A 81 -3.61 6.89 -15.33
N ALA A 82 -2.49 7.01 -14.63
CA ALA A 82 -1.98 8.31 -14.20
C ALA A 82 -1.62 9.20 -15.40
N LYS A 83 -1.03 8.64 -16.46
CA LYS A 83 -0.76 9.37 -17.70
C LYS A 83 -2.03 9.83 -18.41
N GLU A 84 -3.08 9.02 -18.45
CA GLU A 84 -4.40 9.42 -18.98
C GLU A 84 -5.00 10.60 -18.21
N GLN A 85 -4.68 10.73 -16.92
CA GLN A 85 -5.06 11.88 -16.10
C GLN A 85 -4.03 13.02 -16.17
N GLY A 86 -3.06 13.00 -17.09
CA GLY A 86 -2.08 14.09 -17.23
C GLY A 86 -0.95 14.10 -16.20
N TYR A 87 -0.68 12.99 -15.51
CA TYR A 87 0.50 12.88 -14.65
C TYR A 87 1.79 12.93 -15.47
N ILE A 88 2.62 13.94 -15.21
CA ILE A 88 3.84 14.21 -15.98
C ILE A 88 5.04 13.35 -15.58
N ASN A 89 5.11 12.88 -14.32
CA ASN A 89 6.26 12.12 -13.87
C ASN A 89 6.14 10.66 -14.32
N ASP A 90 7.16 10.16 -15.02
CA ASP A 90 7.22 8.77 -15.40
C ASP A 90 8.08 7.94 -14.43
N PHE A 91 7.79 6.64 -14.35
CA PHE A 91 8.63 5.66 -13.68
C PHE A 91 8.67 4.36 -14.49
N SER A 92 9.73 3.58 -14.33
CA SER A 92 9.80 2.24 -14.93
C SER A 92 9.14 1.21 -14.03
N SER A 93 8.00 0.67 -14.46
CA SER A 93 7.33 -0.42 -13.76
C SER A 93 8.23 -1.63 -13.56
N GLY A 94 9.10 -1.94 -14.53
CA GLY A 94 10.04 -3.06 -14.47
C GLY A 94 11.10 -2.86 -13.39
N TRP A 95 11.77 -1.71 -13.38
CA TRP A 95 12.80 -1.40 -12.38
C TRP A 95 12.23 -1.27 -10.97
N MET A 96 11.04 -0.66 -10.83
CA MET A 96 10.37 -0.59 -9.53
C MET A 96 9.97 -1.97 -9.03
N TYR A 97 9.43 -2.82 -9.90
CA TYR A 97 9.08 -4.19 -9.52
C TYR A 97 10.32 -5.01 -9.13
N LEU A 98 11.38 -4.95 -9.94
CA LEU A 98 12.61 -5.69 -9.69
C LEU A 98 13.27 -5.24 -8.39
N GLY A 99 13.34 -3.92 -8.14
CA GLY A 99 13.86 -3.37 -6.90
C GLY A 99 13.04 -3.79 -5.68
N TYR A 100 11.70 -3.72 -5.77
CA TYR A 100 10.82 -4.21 -4.72
C TYR A 100 11.07 -5.69 -4.43
N LEU A 101 11.14 -6.53 -5.48
CA LEU A 101 11.37 -7.96 -5.37
C LEU A 101 12.70 -8.25 -4.67
N ILE A 102 13.81 -7.71 -5.19
CA ILE A 102 15.15 -7.94 -4.63
C ILE A 102 15.22 -7.47 -3.17
N THR A 103 14.75 -6.26 -2.88
CA THR A 103 14.79 -5.72 -1.51
C THR A 103 13.89 -6.49 -0.57
N SER A 104 12.73 -6.96 -1.02
CA SER A 104 11.84 -7.79 -0.19
C SER A 104 12.46 -9.14 0.20
N LEU A 105 13.30 -9.72 -0.67
CA LEU A 105 14.01 -10.97 -0.39
C LEU A 105 15.10 -10.83 0.68
N LEU A 106 15.56 -9.60 0.97
CA LEU A 106 16.53 -9.32 2.03
C LEU A 106 15.99 -9.60 3.43
N VAL A 107 14.69 -9.89 3.58
CA VAL A 107 14.10 -10.32 4.87
C VAL A 107 14.74 -11.61 5.40
N ARG A 108 15.39 -12.40 4.52
CA ARG A 108 16.10 -13.63 4.88
C ARG A 108 17.51 -13.40 5.45
N LEU A 109 17.97 -12.15 5.53
CA LEU A 109 19.27 -11.84 6.11
C LEU A 109 19.26 -12.08 7.64
N PRO A 110 20.42 -12.37 8.25
CA PRO A 110 20.53 -12.53 9.70
C PRO A 110 20.15 -11.25 10.46
N ASP A 111 19.81 -11.38 11.74
CA ASP A 111 19.59 -10.23 12.61
C ASP A 111 20.86 -9.35 12.70
N PRO A 112 20.72 -8.01 12.63
CA PRO A 112 19.51 -7.19 12.44
C PRO A 112 19.24 -6.81 10.96
N TYR A 113 19.99 -7.37 10.02
CA TYR A 113 20.05 -6.91 8.62
C TYR A 113 18.74 -7.11 7.84
N TRP A 114 17.86 -8.00 8.28
CA TRP A 114 16.54 -8.18 7.65
C TRP A 114 15.70 -6.90 7.63
N LEU A 115 15.95 -5.95 8.53
CA LEU A 115 15.28 -4.64 8.56
C LEU A 115 15.46 -3.83 7.27
N ILE A 116 16.54 -4.08 6.51
CA ILE A 116 16.77 -3.45 5.20
C ILE A 116 15.63 -3.79 4.22
N SER A 117 14.98 -4.93 4.37
CA SER A 117 13.81 -5.31 3.55
C SER A 117 12.63 -4.34 3.67
N LEU A 118 12.52 -3.62 4.79
CA LEU A 118 11.49 -2.60 4.99
C LEU A 118 11.66 -1.42 4.03
N CYS A 119 12.89 -1.18 3.53
CA CYS A 119 13.18 -0.16 2.52
C CYS A 119 12.60 -0.50 1.13
N SER A 120 12.04 -1.71 0.94
CA SER A 120 11.30 -2.06 -0.28
C SER A 120 10.16 -1.09 -0.59
N ILE A 121 9.66 -0.37 0.42
CA ILE A 121 8.67 0.71 0.27
C ILE A 121 9.09 1.78 -0.73
N ILE A 122 10.39 2.06 -0.87
CA ILE A 122 10.91 3.10 -1.78
C ILE A 122 10.46 2.85 -3.21
N PHE A 123 10.42 1.59 -3.63
CA PHE A 123 10.01 1.18 -4.97
C PHE A 123 8.50 1.27 -5.20
N LEU A 124 7.69 1.34 -4.14
CA LEU A 124 6.25 1.56 -4.23
C LEU A 124 5.89 3.04 -4.30
N ILE A 125 6.77 3.95 -3.85
CA ILE A 125 6.50 5.40 -3.77
C ILE A 125 6.10 6.00 -5.13
N PRO A 126 6.79 5.73 -6.26
CA PRO A 126 6.43 6.33 -7.54
C PRO A 126 5.01 5.93 -7.98
N ALA A 127 4.66 4.65 -7.89
CA ALA A 127 3.32 4.16 -8.20
C ALA A 127 2.27 4.74 -7.23
N PHE A 128 2.60 4.82 -5.94
CA PHE A 128 1.73 5.42 -4.94
C PHE A 128 1.43 6.91 -5.26
N LYS A 129 2.47 7.70 -5.60
CA LYS A 129 2.32 9.10 -6.01
C LYS A 129 1.48 9.25 -7.28
N ALA A 130 1.74 8.43 -8.29
CA ALA A 130 1.00 8.43 -9.55
C ALA A 130 -0.48 8.12 -9.36
N LEU A 131 -0.80 7.07 -8.58
CA LEU A 131 -2.19 6.70 -8.27
C LEU A 131 -2.89 7.79 -7.46
N ASN A 132 -2.24 8.36 -6.46
CA ASN A 132 -2.78 9.46 -5.68
C ASN A 132 -3.08 10.70 -6.54
N TYR A 133 -2.19 11.03 -7.48
CA TYR A 133 -2.41 12.15 -8.41
C TYR A 133 -3.64 11.90 -9.28
N ALA A 134 -3.75 10.69 -9.87
CA ALA A 134 -4.88 10.31 -10.70
C ALA A 134 -6.20 10.33 -9.91
N GLN A 135 -6.21 9.80 -8.69
CA GLN A 135 -7.40 9.78 -7.85
C GLN A 135 -7.85 11.18 -7.42
N LYS A 136 -6.92 12.12 -7.18
CA LYS A 136 -7.27 13.51 -6.82
C LYS A 136 -8.08 14.25 -7.89
N GLN A 137 -8.06 13.79 -9.13
CA GLN A 137 -8.85 14.40 -10.21
C GLN A 137 -10.31 13.91 -10.23
N ILE A 138 -10.62 12.88 -9.46
CA ILE A 138 -11.99 12.42 -9.27
C ILE A 138 -12.65 13.33 -8.23
N GLU A 139 -13.74 14.01 -8.59
CA GLU A 139 -14.44 15.00 -7.74
C GLU A 139 -14.85 14.45 -6.36
N THR A 140 -15.05 13.14 -6.25
CA THR A 140 -15.47 12.45 -5.02
C THR A 140 -14.31 12.04 -4.11
N THR A 141 -13.08 12.43 -4.43
CA THR A 141 -11.88 12.10 -3.65
C THR A 141 -11.74 12.95 -2.40
N ILE A 142 -11.62 12.29 -1.25
CA ILE A 142 -11.49 12.94 0.06
C ILE A 142 -10.06 12.78 0.56
N LYS A 143 -9.39 13.88 0.86
CA LYS A 143 -8.06 13.85 1.51
C LYS A 143 -8.21 13.39 2.96
N GLN A 144 -7.56 12.29 3.31
CA GLN A 144 -7.62 11.76 4.67
C GLN A 144 -6.43 12.23 5.52
N GLU A 145 -6.63 13.33 6.24
CA GLU A 145 -5.60 13.90 7.12
C GLU A 145 -5.38 13.06 8.38
N LYS A 146 -6.47 12.77 9.12
CA LYS A 146 -6.40 12.01 10.38
C LYS A 146 -6.24 10.50 10.16
N PHE A 147 -5.62 9.81 11.12
CA PHE A 147 -5.58 8.34 11.10
C PHE A 147 -6.97 7.79 11.38
N ASN A 148 -7.37 6.77 10.61
CA ASN A 148 -8.62 6.07 10.87
C ASN A 148 -8.41 4.99 11.95
N THR A 149 -9.48 4.50 12.58
CA THR A 149 -9.41 3.48 13.64
C THR A 149 -8.53 2.27 13.30
N PRO A 150 -8.61 1.66 12.09
CA PRO A 150 -7.73 0.54 11.75
C PRO A 150 -6.25 0.94 11.67
N GLN A 151 -5.96 2.17 11.22
CA GLN A 151 -4.58 2.68 11.17
C GLN A 151 -4.05 2.96 12.58
N ILE A 152 -4.89 3.45 13.49
CA ILE A 152 -4.51 3.67 14.90
C ILE A 152 -4.20 2.33 15.57
N ILE A 153 -5.06 1.31 15.40
CA ILE A 153 -4.83 -0.04 15.92
C ILE A 153 -3.50 -0.59 15.37
N LEU A 154 -3.26 -0.44 14.07
CA LEU A 154 -2.01 -0.86 13.43
C LEU A 154 -0.79 -0.15 14.02
N ILE A 155 -0.89 1.16 14.31
CA ILE A 155 0.19 1.93 14.94
C ILE A 155 0.47 1.44 16.36
N ILE A 156 -0.55 1.15 17.16
CA ILE A 156 -0.38 0.66 18.53
C ILE A 156 0.34 -0.70 18.52
N ILE A 157 -0.17 -1.66 17.74
CA ILE A 157 0.43 -3.00 17.62
C ILE A 157 1.86 -2.90 17.07
N GLY A 158 2.05 -2.12 16.01
CA GLY A 158 3.35 -1.91 15.38
C GLY A 158 4.37 -1.29 16.34
N SER A 159 3.96 -0.26 17.10
CA SER A 159 4.82 0.37 18.12
C SER A 159 5.28 -0.62 19.19
N ILE A 160 4.37 -1.47 19.69
CA ILE A 160 4.71 -2.51 20.67
C ILE A 160 5.74 -3.48 20.09
N MET A 161 5.53 -3.95 18.86
CA MET A 161 6.47 -4.85 18.18
C MET A 161 7.85 -4.22 17.96
N TRP A 162 7.90 -2.93 17.58
CA TRP A 162 9.17 -2.19 17.46
C TRP A 162 9.91 -2.11 18.79
N LEU A 163 9.21 -1.83 19.89
CA LEU A 163 9.83 -1.81 21.23
C LEU A 163 10.41 -3.18 21.60
N LEU A 164 9.71 -4.28 21.29
CA LEU A 164 10.22 -5.64 21.53
C LEU A 164 11.48 -5.93 20.72
N ILE A 165 11.53 -5.52 19.44
CA ILE A 165 12.70 -5.69 18.57
C ILE A 165 13.90 -4.90 19.10
N LEU A 166 13.68 -3.62 19.45
CA LEU A 166 14.73 -2.77 20.01
C LEU A 166 15.25 -3.34 21.34
N PHE A 167 14.36 -3.81 22.21
CA PHE A 167 14.72 -4.47 23.46
C PHE A 167 15.56 -5.74 23.21
N SER A 168 15.17 -6.55 22.23
CA SER A 168 15.94 -7.74 21.83
C SER A 168 17.35 -7.38 21.37
N PHE A 169 17.53 -6.30 20.60
CA PHE A 169 18.85 -5.85 20.17
C PHE A 169 19.72 -5.33 21.32
N VAL A 170 19.11 -4.63 22.29
CA VAL A 170 19.82 -4.18 23.50
C VAL A 170 20.31 -5.37 24.31
N ILE A 171 19.47 -6.39 24.52
CA ILE A 171 19.89 -7.62 25.22
C ILE A 171 21.02 -8.31 24.46
N LEU A 172 20.86 -8.53 23.15
CA LEU A 172 21.89 -9.18 22.34
C LEU A 172 23.23 -8.45 22.42
N PHE A 173 23.21 -7.11 22.45
CA PHE A 173 24.42 -6.30 22.58
C PHE A 173 25.05 -6.39 23.98
N LEU A 174 24.27 -6.51 25.04
CA LEU A 174 24.76 -6.60 26.42
C LEU A 174 25.34 -7.97 26.79
N TYR A 175 24.88 -9.05 26.14
CA TYR A 175 25.30 -10.43 26.41
C TYR A 175 26.36 -10.96 25.44
N LYS A 176 26.88 -10.10 24.56
CA LYS A 176 27.97 -10.41 23.62
C LYS A 176 29.26 -9.78 24.08
#